data_AF-K2D879-F1
#
_entry.id   AF-K2D879-F1
#
_cell.length_a   1.000
_cell.length_b   1.000
_cell.length_c   1.000
_cell.angle_alpha   90.00
_cell.angle_beta   90.00
_cell.angle_gamma   90.00
#
_symmetry.space_group_name_H-M   'P 1'
#
loop_
_entity.id
_entity.type
_entity.pdbx_description
1 polymer ?
#
loop_
_entity_poly.entity_id
_entity_poly.type
_entity_poly.pdbx_seq_one_letter_code
_entity_poly.pdbx_strand_id
1 'polypeptide(L)' 'MDLNKVMLIGRVTKDPDVRTLQTGQAVASFSIATNRQWKDAQGQKQEKAEFHNIVAWRKLAEIIQQ' A
#
# COMPACT_ATOMS: atom_id res chain seq x y z
N MET A 1 -15.10 -18.58 12.56
CA MET A 1 -13.78 -18.39 11.92
C MET A 1 -13.93 -17.21 11.01
N ASP A 2 -13.18 -16.14 11.24
CA ASP A 2 -13.31 -14.89 10.49
C ASP A 2 -12.16 -14.75 9.50
N LEU A 3 -12.45 -14.22 8.30
CA LEU A 3 -11.46 -13.99 7.25
C LEU A 3 -11.04 -12.52 7.26
N ASN A 4 -9.76 -12.27 7.46
CA ASN A 4 -9.13 -10.97 7.20
C ASN A 4 -8.12 -11.13 6.05
N LYS A 5 -8.51 -10.65 4.87
CA LYS A 5 -7.68 -10.70 3.66
C LYS A 5 -7.85 -9.40 2.87
N VAL A 6 -6.74 -8.81 2.47
CA VAL A 6 -6.68 -7.59 1.66
C VAL A 6 -5.86 -7.87 0.39
N MET A 7 -6.37 -7.40 -0.76
CA MET A 7 -5.66 -7.43 -2.05
C MET A 7 -5.73 -6.03 -2.66
N LEU A 8 -4.57 -5.43 -2.93
CA LEU A 8 -4.46 -4.09 -3.50
C LEU A 8 -3.57 -4.12 -4.73
N ILE A 9 -3.98 -3.40 -5.78
CA ILE A 9 -3.20 -3.19 -7.00
C ILE A 9 -3.19 -1.69 -7.26
N GLY A 10 -2.01 -1.10 -7.24
CA GLY A 10 -1.85 0.34 -7.31
C GLY A 10 -0.43 0.75 -7.63
N ARG A 11 -0.13 2.04 -7.46
CA ARG A 11 1.20 2.61 -7.68
C ARG A 11 1.76 3.14 -6.37
N VAL A 12 3.05 2.93 -6.13
CA VAL A 12 3.75 3.52 -4.98
C VAL A 12 3.79 5.04 -5.15
N THR A 13 3.52 5.78 -4.08
CA THR A 13 3.42 7.26 -4.14
C THR A 13 4.74 7.97 -3.90
N LYS A 14 5.69 7.29 -3.25
CA LYS A 14 7.04 7.76 -2.92
C LYS A 14 7.92 6.58 -2.55
N ASP A 15 9.24 6.78 -2.57
CA ASP A 15 10.18 5.72 -2.21
C ASP A 15 9.88 5.15 -0.81
N PRO A 16 9.94 3.81 -0.63
CA PRO A 16 9.75 3.16 0.67
C PRO A 16 10.78 3.63 1.70
N ASP A 17 10.32 3.90 2.92
CA ASP A 17 11.19 4.14 4.06
C ASP A 17 11.55 2.79 4.70
N VAL A 18 12.82 2.40 4.61
CA VAL A 18 13.33 1.13 5.13
C VAL A 18 14.25 1.40 6.31
N ARG A 19 13.92 0.78 7.45
CA ARG A 19 14.69 0.91 8.70
C ARG A 19 14.95 -0.45 9.33
N THR A 20 16.11 -0.56 9.99
CA THR A 20 16.46 -1.71 10.82
C THR A 20 16.21 -1.34 12.29
N LEU A 21 15.36 -2.12 12.96
CA LEU A 21 15.09 -1.92 14.38
C LEU A 21 16.29 -2.36 15.24
N GLN A 22 16.32 -1.94 16.51
CA GLN A 22 17.36 -2.36 17.48
C GLN A 22 17.43 -3.88 17.66
N THR A 23 16.34 -4.59 17.35
CA THR A 23 16.24 -6.06 17.36
C THR A 23 16.87 -6.72 16.13
N GLY A 24 17.43 -5.95 15.20
CA GLY A 24 17.99 -6.42 13.92
C GLY A 24 16.95 -6.69 12.83
N GLN A 25 15.65 -6.48 13.09
CA GLN A 25 14.60 -6.72 12.11
C GLN A 25 14.43 -5.53 11.15
N ALA A 26 14.40 -5.81 9.84
CA ALA A 26 14.06 -4.83 8.82
C ALA A 26 12.54 -4.57 8.76
N VAL A 27 12.16 -3.30 8.60
CA VAL A 27 10.79 -2.84 8.41
C VAL A 27 10.76 -1.81 7.29
N ALA A 28 9.89 -2.01 6.31
CA ALA A 28 9.64 -1.08 5.22
C ALA A 28 8.24 -0.47 5.36
N SER A 29 8.14 0.86 5.25
CA SER A 29 6.88 1.60 5.28
C SER A 29 6.73 2.38 3.98
N PHE A 30 5.62 2.16 3.28
CA PHE A 30 5.34 2.82 2.01
C PHE A 30 3.83 3.02 1.82
N SER A 31 3.46 3.89 0.90
CA SER A 31 2.07 4.16 0.56
C SER A 31 1.81 3.85 -0.90
N ILE A 32 0.65 3.27 -1.20
CA ILE A 32 0.18 3.05 -2.57
C ILE A 32 -1.11 3.81 -2.83
N ALA A 33 -1.25 4.32 -4.05
CA ALA A 33 -2.47 4.90 -4.57
C ALA A 33 -3.23 3.87 -5.43
N THR A 34 -4.52 3.72 -5.19
CA THR A 34 -5.46 2.96 -6.01
C THR A 34 -6.54 3.89 -6.54
N ASN A 35 -6.90 3.78 -7.81
CA ASN A 35 -7.94 4.63 -8.40
C ASN A 35 -9.26 3.88 -8.47
N ARG A 36 -10.31 4.48 -7.91
CA ARG A 36 -11.69 4.03 -8.05
C ARG A 36 -12.37 4.88 -9.10
N GLN A 37 -12.89 4.24 -10.14
CA GLN A 37 -13.73 4.89 -11.15
C GLN A 37 -15.17 4.41 -11.00
N TRP A 38 -16.13 5.34 -10.99
CA TRP A 38 -17.55 5.04 -10.96
C TRP A 38 -18.36 6.10 -11.72
N LYS A 39 -19.65 5.84 -11.94
CA LYS A 39 -20.58 6.85 -12.45
C LYS A 39 -21.45 7.35 -11.31
N ASP A 40 -21.65 8.66 -11.22
CA ASP A 40 -22.62 9.23 -10.29
C ASP A 40 -24.06 9.09 -10.79
N ALA A 41 -25.03 9.58 -10.00
CA ALA A 41 -26.45 9.50 -10.33
C ALA A 41 -26.82 10.28 -11.60
N GLN A 42 -26.00 11.26 -12.00
CA GLN A 42 -26.16 12.08 -13.20
C GLN A 42 -25.45 11.46 -14.41
N GLY A 43 -24.83 10.29 -14.25
CA GLY A 43 -24.13 9.55 -15.31
C GLY A 43 -22.74 10.09 -15.64
N GLN A 44 -22.23 11.07 -14.89
CA GLN A 44 -20.88 11.59 -15.07
C GLN A 44 -19.86 10.60 -14.51
N LYS A 45 -18.74 10.43 -15.22
CA LYS A 45 -17.63 9.60 -14.75
C LYS A 45 -16.89 10.35 -13.64
N GLN A 46 -16.72 9.69 -12.51
CA GLN A 46 -15.94 10.17 -11.37
C GLN A 46 -14.72 9.27 -11.19
N GLU A 47 -13.59 9.88 -10.82
CA GLU A 47 -12.37 9.19 -10.43
C GLU A 47 -11.90 9.71 -9.09
N LYS A 48 -11.55 8.79 -8.18
CA LYS A 48 -10.99 9.12 -6.88
C LYS A 48 -9.78 8.26 -6.58
N ALA A 49 -8.70 8.91 -6.20
CA ALA A 49 -7.53 8.24 -5.64
C ALA A 49 -7.78 7.91 -4.16
N GLU A 50 -7.49 6.66 -3.79
CA GLU A 50 -7.44 6.19 -2.42
C GLU A 50 -6.00 5.84 -2.08
N PHE A 51 -5.57 6.19 -0.86
CA PHE A 51 -4.20 6.01 -0.40
C PHE A 51 -4.16 5.01 0.74
N HIS A 52 -3.27 4.01 0.63
CA HIS A 52 -3.14 2.92 1.57
C HIS A 52 -1.72 2.88 2.11
N ASN A 53 -1.56 2.87 3.43
CA ASN A 53 -0.27 2.73 4.09
C ASN A 53 0.01 1.25 4.34
N ILE A 54 1.18 0.78 3.90
CA ILE A 54 1.62 -0.61 3.99
C ILE A 54 2.89 -0.67 4.84
N VAL A 55 2.92 -1.62 5.77
CA VAL A 55 4.10 -1.96 6.56
C VAL A 55 4.49 -3.39 6.23
N ALA A 56 5.68 -3.58 5.68
CA ALA A 56 6.26 -4.88 5.40
C ALA A 56 7.38 -5.17 6.40
N TRP A 57 7.51 -6.44 6.80
CA TRP A 57 8.43 -6.88 7.85
C TRP A 57 9.41 -7.93 7.34
N ARG A 58 10.61 -7.96 7.95
CA ARG A 58 11.64 -9.00 7.75
C ARG A 58 11.99 -9.14 6.25
N LYS A 59 11.96 -10.36 5.73
CA LYS A 59 12.28 -10.68 4.32
C LYS A 59 11.50 -9.82 3.31
N LEU A 60 10.24 -9.46 3.59
CA LEU A 60 9.49 -8.58 2.68
C LEU A 60 10.05 -7.17 2.67
N ALA A 61 10.49 -6.65 3.82
CA ALA A 61 11.16 -5.35 3.88
C ALA A 61 12.52 -5.38 3.15
N GLU A 62 13.28 -6.47 3.28
CA GLU A 62 14.55 -6.66 2.56
C GLU A 62 14.35 -6.72 1.05
N ILE A 63 13.29 -7.40 0.57
CA ILE A 63 12.93 -7.44 -0.86
C ILE A 63 12.55 -6.05 -1.39
N ILE A 64 11.81 -5.27 -0.60
CA ILE A 64 11.41 -3.91 -1.00
C ILE A 64 12.61 -2.95 -1.09
N GLN A 65 13.68 -3.23 -0.36
CA GLN A 65 14.89 -2.41 -0.37
C GLN A 65 15.79 -2.64 -1.60
N GLN A 66 15.61 -3.75 -2.32
CA GLN A 66 16.41 -4.10 -3.51
C GLN A 66 16.03 -3.22 -4.71
#